data_AF-A0A6I9YY90-F1
#
_entry.id   AF-A0A6I9YY90-F1
#
_cell.length_a   1.000
_cell.length_b   1.000
_cell.length_c   1.000
_cell.angle_alpha   90.00
_cell.angle_beta   90.00
_cell.angle_gamma   90.00
#
_symmetry.space_group_name_H-M   'P 1'
#
loop_
_entity.id
_entity.type
_entity.pdbx_description
1 polymer ?
#
loop_
_entity_poly.entity_id
_entity_poly.type
_entity_poly.pdbx_seq_one_letter_code
_entity_poly.pdbx_strand_id
1 'polypeptide(L)'
;MRWWVVVLFVAAAWALGAHSKGCNKALCASDVSKCLLQEMCQCKANRTRCCRQCAFCLAKLWEPCCECVGLCDERISTAPHPAQRSSMHDLVSPVPSLFRALLALSNNHPALGWSIATLPLEEELRQNHVDTGHLLLGPHTDLALPDPDTAKGPNATAPACQSIYFNDCLSMSRCRAACQSVGAWRYRWFHSACCQCLGPDCQGYGSAHANCSRCQD
;
A
#
# COMPACT_ATOMS: atom_id res chain seq x y z
N MET A 1 12.37 -55.24 3.32
CA MET A 1 11.20 -54.79 4.12
C MET A 1 11.65 -53.77 5.16
N ARG A 2 11.72 -52.46 4.86
CA ARG A 2 11.99 -51.41 5.88
C ARG A 2 11.87 -49.96 5.40
N TRP A 3 11.53 -49.72 4.13
CA TRP A 3 11.36 -48.36 3.61
C TRP A 3 10.07 -47.68 4.10
N TRP A 4 8.97 -48.43 4.16
CA TRP A 4 7.70 -48.02 4.77
C TRP A 4 7.81 -47.49 6.21
N VAL A 5 8.71 -48.04 7.02
CA VAL A 5 8.95 -47.55 8.39
C VAL A 5 9.61 -46.18 8.38
N VAL A 6 10.57 -45.94 7.48
CA VAL A 6 11.21 -44.62 7.33
C VAL A 6 10.22 -43.58 6.81
N VAL A 7 9.36 -43.95 5.86
CA VAL A 7 8.30 -43.07 5.35
C VAL A 7 7.30 -42.70 6.45
N LEU A 8 6.93 -43.65 7.32
CA LEU A 8 6.05 -43.39 8.47
C LEU A 8 6.70 -42.46 9.50
N PHE A 9 8.00 -42.60 9.78
CA PHE A 9 8.72 -41.71 10.70
C PHE A 9 8.87 -40.29 10.13
N VAL A 10 9.13 -40.13 8.83
CA VAL A 10 9.20 -38.81 8.19
C VAL A 10 7.81 -38.16 8.16
N ALA A 11 6.74 -38.89 7.84
CA ALA A 11 5.39 -38.35 7.88
C ALA A 11 4.97 -37.92 9.30
N ALA A 12 5.32 -38.69 10.33
CA ALA A 12 5.05 -38.33 11.73
C ALA A 12 5.83 -37.09 12.18
N ALA A 13 7.08 -36.93 11.75
CA ALA A 13 7.88 -35.74 12.04
C ALA A 13 7.34 -34.47 11.36
N TRP A 14 6.78 -34.59 10.15
CA TRP A 14 6.13 -33.48 9.45
C TRP A 14 4.79 -33.08 10.10
N ALA A 15 4.02 -34.05 10.62
CA ALA A 15 2.77 -33.78 11.32
C ALA A 15 2.96 -33.04 12.67
N LEU A 16 4.13 -33.20 13.31
CA LEU A 16 4.47 -32.52 14.57
C LEU A 16 5.00 -31.08 14.37
N GLY A 17 5.21 -30.64 13.13
CA GLY A 17 5.69 -29.29 12.78
C GLY A 17 4.59 -28.22 12.68
N ALA A 18 3.33 -28.56 12.97
CA ALA A 18 2.25 -27.57 13.05
C ALA A 18 2.41 -26.75 14.33
N HIS A 19 3.11 -25.61 14.21
CA HIS A 19 3.28 -24.62 15.25
C HIS A 19 1.92 -24.16 15.79
N SER A 20 1.48 -24.73 16.91
CA SER A 20 0.42 -24.13 17.70
C SER A 20 0.98 -22.84 18.29
N LYS A 21 0.52 -21.70 17.78
CA LYS A 21 0.62 -20.43 18.51
C LYS A 21 -0.20 -20.61 19.78
N GLY A 22 0.42 -21.13 20.84
CA GLY A 22 -0.24 -21.37 22.11
C GLY A 22 -0.68 -20.03 22.70
N CYS A 23 -1.98 -19.73 22.66
CA CYS A 23 -2.48 -18.54 23.32
C CYS A 23 -2.47 -18.72 24.85
N ASN A 24 -1.80 -17.81 25.54
CA ASN A 24 -1.95 -17.65 26.97
C ASN A 24 -3.09 -16.65 27.29
N LYS A 25 -4.30 -17.18 27.44
CA LYS A 25 -5.51 -16.38 27.74
C LYS A 25 -5.37 -15.52 29.00
N ALA A 26 -4.63 -15.98 30.01
CA ALA A 26 -4.45 -15.24 31.26
C ALA A 26 -3.61 -13.98 31.05
N LEU A 27 -2.52 -14.08 30.28
CA LEU A 27 -1.70 -12.92 29.92
C LEU A 27 -2.48 -11.93 29.04
N CYS A 28 -3.12 -12.44 27.99
CA CYS A 28 -3.86 -11.60 27.05
C CYS A 28 -5.04 -10.87 27.72
N ALA A 29 -5.79 -11.54 28.60
CA ALA A 29 -6.88 -10.91 29.34
C ALA A 29 -6.36 -9.87 30.34
N SER A 30 -5.24 -10.15 31.03
CA SER A 30 -4.65 -9.23 32.01
C SER A 30 -4.19 -7.92 31.36
N ASP A 31 -3.48 -7.98 30.23
CA ASP A 31 -3.01 -6.79 29.51
C ASP A 31 -4.16 -6.01 28.88
N VAL A 32 -5.19 -6.68 28.34
CA VAL A 32 -6.40 -6.00 27.86
C VAL A 32 -7.13 -5.28 29.00
N SER A 33 -7.31 -5.93 30.15
CA SER A 33 -7.91 -5.29 31.33
C SER A 33 -7.10 -4.08 31.81
N LYS A 34 -5.76 -4.18 31.79
CA LYS A 34 -4.87 -3.06 32.10
C LYS A 34 -5.07 -1.88 31.14
N CYS A 35 -5.13 -2.16 29.83
CA CYS A 35 -5.37 -1.14 28.80
C CYS A 35 -6.73 -0.45 28.93
N LEU A 36 -7.78 -1.19 29.29
CA LEU A 36 -9.12 -0.65 29.54
C LEU A 36 -9.14 0.26 30.78
N LEU A 37 -8.46 -0.14 31.86
CA LEU A 37 -8.38 0.64 33.11
C LEU A 37 -7.57 1.92 32.96
N GLN A 38 -6.56 1.92 32.08
CA GLN A 38 -5.76 3.11 31.78
C GLN A 38 -6.40 4.03 30.72
N GLU A 39 -7.65 3.74 30.32
CA GLU A 39 -8.42 4.47 29.30
C GLU A 39 -7.75 4.56 27.92
N MET A 40 -6.70 3.76 27.67
CA MET A 40 -6.01 3.69 26.37
C MET A 40 -6.88 2.98 25.32
N CYS A 41 -7.86 2.19 25.79
CA CYS A 41 -8.83 1.50 24.97
C CYS A 41 -10.24 1.82 25.46
N GLN A 42 -11.01 2.60 24.72
CA GLN A 42 -12.38 2.97 25.12
C GLN A 42 -13.41 2.12 24.37
N CYS A 43 -13.44 0.84 24.73
CA CYS A 43 -14.34 -0.13 24.11
C CYS A 43 -15.73 -0.08 24.75
N LYS A 44 -16.71 0.54 24.06
CA LYS A 44 -18.12 0.21 24.29
C LYS A 44 -18.44 -1.04 23.48
N ALA A 45 -19.03 -2.05 24.12
CA ALA A 45 -19.44 -3.29 23.48
C ALA A 45 -20.23 -2.96 22.20
N ASN A 46 -19.67 -3.38 21.05
CA ASN A 46 -20.11 -3.12 19.67
C ASN A 46 -19.48 -1.87 18.98
N ARG A 47 -18.29 -2.03 18.37
CA ARG A 47 -17.82 -1.41 17.10
C ARG A 47 -16.32 -1.66 16.79
N THR A 48 -15.99 -1.65 15.50
CA THR A 48 -14.63 -1.80 14.88
C THR A 48 -13.54 -0.87 15.41
N ARG A 49 -13.90 0.26 16.04
CA ARG A 49 -12.91 1.18 16.64
C ARG A 49 -12.20 0.61 17.87
N CYS A 50 -12.83 -0.35 18.57
CA CYS A 50 -12.26 -1.00 19.73
C CYS A 50 -10.98 -1.78 19.38
N CYS A 51 -10.96 -2.48 18.24
CA CYS A 51 -9.83 -3.27 17.77
C CYS A 51 -8.57 -2.42 17.56
N ARG A 52 -8.70 -1.23 16.94
CA ARG A 52 -7.56 -0.36 16.61
C ARG A 52 -6.91 0.25 17.85
N GLN A 53 -7.69 0.70 18.83
CA GLN A 53 -7.17 1.27 20.08
C GLN A 53 -6.48 0.20 20.93
N CYS A 54 -7.09 -0.99 21.02
CA CYS A 54 -6.47 -2.15 21.69
C CYS A 54 -5.18 -2.61 21.03
N ALA A 55 -5.06 -2.53 19.71
CA ALA A 55 -3.82 -2.85 19.00
C ALA A 55 -2.64 -1.96 19.41
N PHE A 56 -2.88 -0.66 19.59
CA PHE A 56 -1.83 0.26 20.03
C PHE A 56 -1.38 -0.01 21.47
N CYS A 57 -2.31 -0.34 22.37
CA CYS A 57 -1.97 -0.61 23.76
C CYS A 57 -1.28 -1.98 23.95
N LEU A 58 -1.75 -3.03 23.26
CA LEU A 58 -1.17 -4.37 23.33
C LEU A 58 0.18 -4.46 22.62
N ALA A 59 0.41 -3.62 21.60
CA ALA A 59 1.66 -3.52 20.86
C ALA A 59 2.21 -4.90 20.43
N LYS A 60 3.30 -5.37 21.04
CA LYS A 60 3.95 -6.65 20.71
C LYS A 60 3.11 -7.88 21.06
N LEU A 61 2.15 -7.74 21.97
CA LEU A 61 1.23 -8.82 22.33
C LEU A 61 -0.01 -8.86 21.40
N TRP A 62 -0.16 -7.91 20.48
CA TRP A 62 -1.35 -7.85 19.61
C TRP A 62 -1.51 -9.11 18.74
N GLU A 63 -0.49 -9.49 17.98
CA GLU A 63 -0.52 -10.65 17.06
C GLU A 63 -0.78 -12.00 17.78
N PRO A 64 -0.14 -12.31 18.93
CA PRO A 64 -0.44 -13.55 19.65
C PRO A 64 -1.74 -13.52 20.47
N CYS A 65 -2.27 -12.33 20.79
CA CYS A 65 -3.46 -12.21 21.65
C CYS A 65 -4.75 -11.88 20.91
N CYS A 66 -4.75 -11.18 19.77
CA CYS A 66 -5.99 -10.64 19.19
C CYS A 66 -7.02 -11.73 18.87
N GLU A 67 -6.59 -12.88 18.34
CA GLU A 67 -7.48 -13.99 17.99
C GLU A 67 -8.05 -14.62 19.26
N CYS A 68 -7.24 -14.61 20.30
CA CYS A 68 -7.54 -15.26 21.56
C CYS A 68 -8.53 -14.49 22.44
N VAL A 69 -8.55 -13.17 22.31
CA VAL A 69 -9.50 -12.29 23.02
C VAL A 69 -10.58 -11.71 22.11
N GLY A 70 -10.69 -12.21 20.87
CA GLY A 70 -11.74 -11.81 19.92
C GLY A 70 -11.65 -10.34 19.50
N LEU A 71 -10.43 -9.79 19.44
CA LEU A 71 -10.17 -8.40 19.05
C LEU A 71 -9.65 -8.25 17.62
N CYS A 72 -9.33 -9.33 16.91
CA CYS A 72 -8.99 -9.20 15.49
C CYS A 72 -10.24 -8.78 14.68
N ASP A 73 -10.04 -7.96 13.67
CA ASP A 73 -11.07 -7.69 12.67
C ASP A 73 -11.17 -8.90 11.72
N GLU A 74 -12.37 -9.41 11.49
CA GLU A 74 -12.64 -10.50 10.53
C GLU A 74 -12.16 -10.14 9.10
N ARG A 75 -11.96 -8.86 8.78
CA ARG A 75 -11.34 -8.41 7.52
C ARG A 75 -9.82 -8.54 7.47
N ILE A 76 -9.17 -8.80 8.60
CA ILE A 76 -7.69 -8.88 8.74
C ILE A 76 -7.21 -10.34 8.79
N SER A 77 -8.11 -11.33 8.84
CA SER A 77 -7.72 -12.75 8.67
C SER A 77 -7.06 -13.03 7.31
N THR A 78 -7.27 -12.15 6.33
CA THR A 78 -6.37 -11.94 5.19
C THR A 78 -5.41 -10.82 5.56
N ALA A 79 -4.30 -11.13 6.24
CA ALA A 79 -3.22 -10.17 6.36
C ALA A 79 -2.87 -9.69 4.93
N PRO A 80 -2.77 -8.37 4.66
CA PRO A 80 -2.34 -7.88 3.37
C PRO A 80 -1.04 -8.60 3.00
N HIS A 81 -0.98 -9.21 1.81
CA HIS A 81 0.26 -9.81 1.30
C HIS A 81 1.38 -8.77 1.41
N PRO A 82 2.65 -9.18 1.61
CA PRO A 82 3.76 -8.22 1.71
C PRO A 82 3.77 -7.23 0.53
N ALA A 83 3.33 -7.60 -0.67
CA ALA A 83 3.09 -6.69 -1.79
C ALA A 83 2.14 -5.52 -1.52
N GLN A 84 1.18 -5.64 -0.60
CA GLN A 84 0.22 -4.59 -0.28
C GLN A 84 0.76 -3.60 0.76
N ARG A 85 1.83 -3.94 1.49
CA ARG A 85 2.52 -3.00 2.39
C ARG A 85 3.53 -2.20 1.59
N SER A 86 3.49 -0.87 1.71
CA SER A 86 4.42 0.02 1.00
C SER A 86 4.83 1.23 1.83
N SER A 87 6.03 1.71 1.55
CA SER A 87 6.61 2.94 2.05
C SER A 87 6.55 4.02 0.96
N MET A 88 5.99 5.18 1.30
CA MET A 88 5.70 6.27 0.37
C MET A 88 6.51 7.51 0.76
N HIS A 89 7.18 8.14 -0.21
CA HIS A 89 7.99 9.33 0.05
C HIS A 89 8.03 10.28 -1.15
N ASP A 90 8.04 11.57 -0.86
CA ASP A 90 8.35 12.61 -1.85
C ASP A 90 9.87 12.73 -2.07
N LEU A 91 10.26 13.10 -3.29
CA LEU A 91 11.66 13.31 -3.67
C LEU A 91 12.04 14.79 -3.51
N VAL A 92 13.22 15.05 -2.93
CA VAL A 92 13.68 16.41 -2.59
C VAL A 92 13.98 17.28 -3.82
N SER A 93 14.39 16.69 -4.94
CA SER A 93 14.79 17.41 -6.16
C SER A 93 14.24 16.71 -7.40
N PRO A 94 12.93 16.84 -7.68
CA PRO A 94 12.31 16.24 -8.85
C PRO A 94 12.72 16.98 -10.14
N VAL A 95 12.73 16.26 -11.27
CA VAL A 95 13.02 16.84 -12.59
C VAL A 95 11.88 16.48 -13.56
N PRO A 96 10.73 17.19 -13.49
CA PRO A 96 9.52 16.86 -14.23
C PRO A 96 9.72 16.73 -15.75
N SER A 97 10.59 17.57 -16.33
CA SER A 97 10.92 17.55 -17.75
C SER A 97 11.62 16.24 -18.17
N LEU A 98 12.54 15.74 -17.35
CA LEU A 98 13.23 14.48 -17.58
C LEU A 98 12.25 13.30 -17.52
N PHE A 99 11.39 13.27 -16.50
CA PHE A 99 10.41 12.20 -16.36
C PHE A 99 9.48 12.12 -17.58
N ARG A 100 8.93 13.26 -18.01
CA ARG A 100 8.08 13.34 -19.21
C ARG A 100 8.81 12.92 -20.48
N ALA A 101 10.07 13.32 -20.64
CA ALA A 101 10.89 12.92 -21.78
C ALA A 101 11.13 11.40 -21.81
N LEU A 102 11.46 10.79 -20.66
CA LEU A 102 11.66 9.35 -20.56
C LEU A 102 10.39 8.56 -20.86
N LEU A 103 9.24 9.02 -20.37
CA LEU A 103 7.95 8.40 -20.70
C LEU A 103 7.66 8.44 -22.21
N ALA A 104 7.89 9.58 -22.86
CA ALA A 104 7.69 9.72 -24.31
C ALA A 104 8.64 8.81 -25.13
N LEU A 105 9.86 8.59 -24.64
CA LEU A 105 10.86 7.73 -25.29
C LEU A 105 10.53 6.24 -25.13
N SER A 106 10.04 5.81 -23.97
CA SER A 106 9.74 4.40 -23.69
C SER A 106 8.72 3.79 -24.65
N ASN A 107 7.76 4.58 -25.16
CA ASN A 107 6.80 4.12 -26.16
C ASN A 107 7.47 3.65 -27.46
N ASN A 108 8.67 4.15 -27.75
CA ASN A 108 9.45 3.80 -28.94
C ASN A 108 10.57 2.79 -28.65
N HIS A 109 10.90 2.51 -27.37
CA HIS A 109 12.03 1.66 -26.99
C HIS A 109 11.71 0.82 -25.73
N PRO A 110 11.14 -0.39 -25.88
CA PRO A 110 10.68 -1.22 -24.76
C PRO A 110 11.81 -1.90 -23.95
N ALA A 111 13.08 -1.68 -24.28
CA ALA A 111 14.22 -2.37 -23.67
C ALA A 111 14.77 -1.70 -22.39
N LEU A 112 14.06 -0.73 -21.79
CA LEU A 112 14.61 0.12 -20.72
C LEU A 112 14.66 -0.52 -19.33
N GLY A 113 14.20 -1.77 -19.16
CA GLY A 113 14.22 -2.47 -17.87
C GLY A 113 13.16 -1.99 -16.87
N TRP A 114 12.20 -1.19 -17.33
CA TRP A 114 11.05 -0.71 -16.59
C TRP A 114 9.83 -0.59 -17.50
N SER A 115 8.65 -0.50 -16.90
CA SER A 115 7.35 -0.38 -17.57
C SER A 115 6.60 0.87 -17.13
N ILE A 116 5.73 1.37 -18.00
CA ILE A 116 4.86 2.52 -17.72
C ILE A 116 3.47 2.02 -17.37
N ALA A 117 2.92 2.57 -16.29
CA ALA A 117 1.51 2.43 -15.98
C ALA A 117 0.85 3.81 -15.89
N THR A 118 -0.32 3.92 -16.51
CA THR A 118 -1.15 5.13 -16.49
C THR A 118 -2.36 4.85 -15.62
N LEU A 119 -2.52 5.64 -14.57
CA LEU A 119 -3.65 5.60 -13.65
C LEU A 119 -4.59 6.76 -13.97
N PRO A 120 -5.84 6.49 -14.39
CA PRO A 120 -6.84 7.54 -14.59
C PRO A 120 -7.09 8.33 -13.31
N LEU A 121 -7.42 9.61 -13.45
CA LEU A 121 -7.56 10.53 -12.31
C LEU A 121 -8.67 10.08 -11.35
N GLU A 122 -9.78 9.56 -11.88
CA GLU A 122 -10.91 9.07 -11.10
C GLU A 122 -10.53 7.88 -10.21
N GLU A 123 -9.69 6.98 -10.70
CA GLU A 123 -9.20 5.83 -9.94
C GLU A 123 -8.19 6.27 -8.89
N GLU A 124 -7.34 7.25 -9.21
CA GLU A 124 -6.37 7.84 -8.30
C GLU A 124 -7.05 8.49 -7.08
N LEU A 125 -8.15 9.24 -7.30
CA LEU A 125 -8.91 9.85 -6.22
C LEU A 125 -9.56 8.81 -5.31
N ARG A 126 -10.08 7.71 -5.87
CA ARG A 126 -10.66 6.61 -5.10
C ARG A 126 -9.62 5.92 -4.22
N GLN A 127 -8.43 5.68 -4.76
CA GLN A 127 -7.34 4.99 -4.04
C GLN A 127 -6.70 5.85 -2.95
N ASN A 128 -6.67 7.17 -3.13
CA ASN A 128 -6.12 8.09 -2.14
C ASN A 128 -7.13 8.47 -1.02
N HIS A 129 -8.34 7.90 -1.00
CA HIS A 129 -9.40 8.23 -0.04
C HIS A 129 -9.64 9.74 0.13
N VAL A 130 -9.44 10.52 -0.94
CA VAL A 130 -9.71 11.95 -0.89
C VAL A 130 -11.22 12.13 -0.95
N ASP A 131 -11.79 12.76 0.08
CA ASP A 131 -13.20 13.11 0.11
C ASP A 131 -13.48 14.07 -1.06
N THR A 132 -14.13 13.55 -2.10
CA THR A 132 -14.34 14.24 -3.39
C THR A 132 -15.27 15.46 -3.26
N GLY A 133 -15.84 15.71 -2.08
CA GLY A 133 -16.73 16.83 -1.81
C GLY A 133 -16.10 18.21 -1.95
N HIS A 134 -14.77 18.34 -1.77
CA HIS A 134 -14.07 19.64 -1.83
C HIS A 134 -13.31 19.88 -3.14
N LEU A 135 -12.86 18.85 -3.87
CA LEU A 135 -12.04 19.04 -5.08
C LEU A 135 -12.83 19.49 -6.33
N LEU A 136 -14.17 19.45 -6.26
CA LEU A 136 -15.04 20.12 -7.23
C LEU A 136 -15.25 21.61 -6.92
N LEU A 137 -14.63 22.11 -5.84
CA LEU A 137 -14.66 23.52 -5.40
C LEU A 137 -13.25 23.95 -4.98
N GLY A 138 -12.32 24.05 -5.93
CA GLY A 138 -11.07 24.77 -5.70
C GLY A 138 -11.31 26.29 -5.74
N PRO A 139 -10.92 27.07 -4.70
CA PRO A 139 -10.94 28.52 -4.77
C PRO A 139 -9.63 29.05 -5.38
N HIS A 140 -9.77 30.11 -6.20
CA HIS A 140 -8.75 30.98 -6.80
C HIS A 140 -8.25 30.64 -8.23
N THR A 141 -9.15 30.74 -9.21
CA THR A 141 -8.84 31.49 -10.44
C THR A 141 -9.98 32.48 -10.69
N ASP A 142 -9.65 33.75 -10.57
CA ASP A 142 -10.48 34.90 -10.84
C ASP A 142 -10.80 34.97 -12.34
N LEU A 143 -11.84 34.26 -12.78
CA LEU A 143 -12.43 34.39 -14.10
C LEU A 143 -13.94 34.34 -13.95
N ALA A 144 -14.58 35.43 -14.34
CA ALA A 144 -16.02 35.61 -14.40
C ALA A 144 -16.71 34.37 -14.99
N LEU A 145 -17.83 33.96 -14.38
CA LEU A 145 -18.71 32.92 -14.91
C LEU A 145 -19.07 33.22 -16.36
N PRO A 146 -18.84 32.30 -17.32
CA PRO A 146 -19.57 32.29 -18.57
C PRO A 146 -20.86 31.48 -18.38
N ASP A 147 -21.95 32.03 -18.91
CA ASP A 147 -23.29 31.45 -19.09
C ASP A 147 -23.30 29.96 -19.51
N PRO A 148 -24.38 29.20 -19.22
CA PRO A 148 -24.48 27.76 -19.48
C PRO A 148 -24.66 27.39 -20.96
N ASP A 149 -24.49 28.33 -21.90
CA ASP A 149 -24.72 28.11 -23.34
C ASP A 149 -23.45 28.35 -24.16
N THR A 150 -22.42 27.49 -24.06
CA THR A 150 -21.49 27.16 -25.17
C THR A 150 -20.63 25.94 -24.78
N ALA A 151 -21.21 24.74 -24.85
CA ALA A 151 -20.45 23.49 -24.80
C ALA A 151 -19.74 23.22 -26.15
N LYS A 152 -18.70 24.02 -26.46
CA LYS A 152 -17.73 23.69 -27.52
C LYS A 152 -16.37 24.34 -27.26
N GLY A 153 -15.73 23.95 -26.16
CA GLY A 153 -14.30 24.16 -25.87
C GLY A 153 -13.57 22.81 -25.87
N PRO A 154 -12.25 22.76 -26.14
CA PRO A 154 -11.52 21.51 -26.37
C PRO A 154 -11.63 20.62 -25.14
N ASN A 155 -11.94 19.33 -25.34
CA ASN A 155 -11.97 18.31 -24.29
C ASN A 155 -10.65 18.33 -23.48
N ALA A 156 -10.59 19.12 -22.42
CA ALA A 156 -9.48 19.14 -21.47
C ALA A 156 -9.68 17.95 -20.52
N THR A 157 -9.43 16.75 -21.03
CA THR A 157 -9.29 15.55 -20.19
C THR A 157 -8.14 15.83 -19.22
N ALA A 158 -8.42 15.79 -17.91
CA ALA A 158 -7.39 16.00 -16.91
C ALA A 158 -6.22 15.01 -17.14
N PRO A 159 -4.96 15.45 -16.96
CA PRO A 159 -3.80 14.60 -17.25
C PRO A 159 -3.81 13.37 -16.34
N ALA A 160 -3.69 12.19 -16.95
CA ALA A 160 -3.63 10.93 -16.22
C ALA A 160 -2.29 10.79 -15.46
N CYS A 161 -2.33 10.22 -14.26
CA CYS A 161 -1.13 9.95 -13.47
C CYS A 161 -0.29 8.87 -14.15
N GLN A 162 0.93 9.20 -14.54
CA GLN A 162 1.87 8.24 -15.13
C GLN A 162 2.93 7.84 -14.11
N SER A 163 3.21 6.54 -14.05
CA SER A 163 4.19 5.95 -13.16
C SER A 163 5.09 4.96 -13.87
N ILE A 164 6.33 4.85 -13.39
CA ILE A 164 7.35 3.92 -13.85
C ILE A 164 7.49 2.80 -12.83
N TYR A 165 7.42 1.55 -13.27
CA TYR A 165 7.72 0.36 -12.47
C TYR A 165 9.01 -0.26 -12.94
N PHE A 166 10.00 -0.38 -12.06
CA PHE A 166 11.22 -1.13 -12.39
C PHE A 166 10.94 -2.62 -12.42
N ASN A 167 11.44 -3.31 -13.45
CA ASN A 167 11.21 -4.75 -13.59
C ASN A 167 11.94 -5.54 -12.50
N ASP A 168 13.14 -5.08 -12.12
CA ASP A 168 13.97 -5.69 -11.08
C ASP A 168 13.61 -5.21 -9.68
N CYS A 169 13.80 -6.08 -8.69
CA CYS A 169 13.51 -5.77 -7.30
C CYS A 169 14.63 -4.95 -6.67
N LEU A 170 14.24 -3.83 -6.04
CA LEU A 170 15.16 -2.85 -5.48
C LEU A 170 14.99 -2.77 -3.97
N SER A 171 16.09 -2.56 -3.24
CA SER A 171 16.00 -2.09 -1.86
C SER A 171 15.36 -0.70 -1.83
N MET A 172 14.77 -0.30 -0.70
CA MET A 172 14.14 1.02 -0.57
C MET A 172 15.10 2.18 -0.94
N SER A 173 16.38 2.09 -0.56
CA SER A 173 17.38 3.10 -0.90
C SER A 173 17.72 3.13 -2.39
N ARG A 174 17.82 1.97 -3.05
CA ARG A 174 18.03 1.87 -4.50
C ARG A 174 16.81 2.34 -5.28
N CYS A 175 15.60 2.04 -4.79
CA CYS A 175 14.37 2.54 -5.37
C CYS A 175 14.33 4.07 -5.36
N ARG A 176 14.66 4.70 -4.22
CA ARG A 176 14.80 6.16 -4.13
C ARG A 176 15.77 6.72 -5.17
N ALA A 177 16.99 6.16 -5.24
CA ALA A 177 18.01 6.62 -6.18
C ALA A 177 17.60 6.43 -7.64
N ALA A 178 16.96 5.31 -7.96
CA ALA A 178 16.45 5.03 -9.30
C ALA A 178 15.34 6.03 -9.69
N CYS A 179 14.38 6.30 -8.80
CA CYS A 179 13.34 7.30 -9.04
C CYS A 179 13.90 8.72 -9.20
N GLN A 180 14.96 9.06 -8.46
CA GLN A 180 15.68 10.33 -8.67
C GLN A 180 16.33 10.40 -10.06
N SER A 181 16.95 9.30 -10.52
CA SER A 181 17.61 9.27 -11.84
C SER A 181 16.66 9.43 -13.02
N VAL A 182 15.38 9.10 -12.85
CA VAL A 182 14.35 9.30 -13.88
C VAL A 182 13.57 10.61 -13.71
N GLY A 183 13.95 11.44 -12.73
CA GLY A 183 13.33 12.76 -12.50
C GLY A 183 11.94 12.70 -11.86
N ALA A 184 11.58 11.59 -11.20
CA ALA A 184 10.26 11.43 -10.59
C ALA A 184 9.99 12.45 -9.47
N TRP A 185 8.72 12.69 -9.18
CA TRP A 185 8.28 13.58 -8.10
C TRP A 185 8.23 12.87 -6.74
N ARG A 186 7.77 11.62 -6.75
CA ARG A 186 7.58 10.78 -5.57
C ARG A 186 7.91 9.34 -5.92
N TYR A 187 8.06 8.51 -4.90
CA TYR A 187 8.17 7.08 -5.08
C TYR A 187 7.39 6.30 -4.03
N ARG A 188 6.96 5.11 -4.43
CA ARG A 188 6.39 4.08 -3.57
C ARG A 188 7.27 2.85 -3.67
N TRP A 189 7.72 2.37 -2.53
CA TRP A 189 8.46 1.12 -2.40
C TRP A 189 7.59 0.09 -1.70
N PHE A 190 7.26 -1.00 -2.38
CA PHE A 190 6.49 -2.09 -1.81
C PHE A 190 7.41 -3.03 -1.03
N HIS A 191 6.89 -3.68 0.02
CA HIS A 191 7.68 -4.62 0.82
C HIS A 191 7.98 -5.93 0.06
N SER A 192 7.36 -6.13 -1.11
CA SER A 192 7.77 -7.08 -2.15
C SER A 192 9.06 -6.67 -2.89
N ALA A 193 9.71 -5.56 -2.48
CA ALA A 193 10.83 -4.92 -3.16
C ALA A 193 10.52 -4.37 -4.56
N CYS A 194 9.24 -4.27 -4.92
CA CYS A 194 8.80 -3.56 -6.12
C CYS A 194 8.97 -2.04 -5.95
N CYS A 195 9.48 -1.38 -7.00
CA CYS A 195 9.74 0.06 -7.00
C CYS A 195 8.87 0.78 -8.04
N GLN A 196 8.09 1.74 -7.57
CA GLN A 196 7.25 2.60 -8.39
C GLN A 196 7.70 4.06 -8.25
N CYS A 197 7.95 4.72 -9.38
CA CYS A 197 8.27 6.13 -9.47
C CYS A 197 7.10 6.88 -10.08
N LEU A 198 6.74 8.02 -9.50
CA LEU A 198 5.51 8.74 -9.80
C LEU A 198 5.83 10.07 -10.47
N GLY A 199 5.08 10.36 -11.54
CA GLY A 199 5.20 11.60 -12.29
C GLY A 199 4.66 12.82 -11.56
N PRO A 200 4.93 14.02 -12.09
CA PRO A 200 4.45 15.29 -11.54
C PRO A 200 2.93 15.44 -11.61
N ASP A 201 2.26 14.70 -12.50
CA ASP A 201 0.83 14.85 -12.77
C ASP A 201 -0.06 13.96 -11.85
N CYS A 202 0.56 13.19 -10.94
CA CYS A 202 -0.14 12.37 -9.95
C CYS A 202 -0.52 13.21 -8.71
N GLN A 203 -1.73 13.13 -8.19
CA GLN A 203 -2.14 13.87 -6.98
C GLN A 203 -1.65 13.22 -5.69
N GLY A 204 -1.57 11.88 -5.67
CA GLY A 204 -1.07 11.07 -4.57
C GLY A 204 0.00 10.08 -5.01
N TYR A 205 0.04 8.92 -4.37
CA TYR A 205 1.14 7.94 -4.52
C TYR A 205 0.80 6.83 -5.54
N GLY A 206 -0.05 7.14 -6.51
CA GLY A 206 -0.46 6.23 -7.59
C GLY A 206 -1.02 4.90 -7.07
N SER A 207 -0.93 3.86 -7.92
CA SER A 207 -1.55 2.56 -7.65
C SER A 207 -1.14 1.97 -6.29
N ALA A 208 -2.13 1.49 -5.55
CA ALA A 208 -1.92 0.72 -4.31
C ALA A 208 -1.34 -0.69 -4.56
N HIS A 209 -1.19 -1.10 -5.82
CA HIS A 209 -0.73 -2.43 -6.21
C HIS A 209 0.69 -2.41 -6.80
N ALA A 210 1.48 -3.43 -6.44
CA ALA A 210 2.79 -3.68 -7.01
C ALA A 210 2.64 -4.30 -8.41
N ASN A 211 3.21 -3.67 -9.43
CA ASN A 211 3.14 -4.13 -10.84
C ASN A 211 4.53 -4.50 -11.43
N CYS A 212 5.54 -4.70 -10.58
CA CYS A 212 6.89 -5.05 -11.05
C CYS A 212 6.93 -6.48 -11.58
N SER A 213 7.53 -6.70 -12.76
CA SER A 213 7.44 -7.99 -13.45
C SER A 213 8.20 -9.15 -12.79
N ARG A 214 9.22 -8.87 -11.94
CA ARG A 214 10.10 -9.91 -11.37
C ARG A 214 10.08 -9.99 -9.85
N CYS A 215 9.17 -9.28 -9.18
CA CYS A 215 9.07 -9.30 -7.73
C CYS A 215 7.88 -10.15 -7.30
N GLN A 216 8.08 -11.01 -6.30
CA GLN A 216 7.02 -11.89 -5.77
C GLN A 216 6.09 -11.13 -4.82
N ASP A 217 4.83 -11.55 -4.78
CA ASP A 217 3.76 -10.95 -3.97
C ASP A 217 3.75 -11.38 -2.48
#